data_AF-A0A954JS82-F1
#
_entry.id   AF-A0A954JS82-F1
#
_cell.length_a   1.000
_cell.length_b   1.000
_cell.length_c   1.000
_cell.angle_alpha   90.00
_cell.angle_beta   90.00
_cell.angle_gamma   90.00
#
_symmetry.space_group_name_H-M   'P 1'
#
loop_
_entity.id
_entity.type
_entity.pdbx_description
1 polymer ?
#
loop_
_entity_poly.entity_id
_entity_poly.type
_entity_poly.pdbx_seq_one_letter_code
_entity_poly.pdbx_strand_id
1 'polypeptide(L)'
;RIAGIMATKKTADLIPLCHPLSLTSVQLDFEVPNETSIRILATVKVDGKTGVEMEALTAVSIAALTIYDMCKAVDRGMTLGPTRLVEKSGGKSGHYIRETY
;
A
#
# COMPACT_ATOMS: atom_id res chain seq x y z
N ARG A 1 1.94 -4.77 -9.68
CA ARG A 1 3.01 -5.15 -8.70
C ARG A 1 4.20 -4.18 -8.72
N ILE A 2 4.95 -4.07 -9.82
CA ILE A 2 6.18 -3.24 -9.89
C ILE A 2 5.92 -1.78 -9.48
N ALA A 3 4.87 -1.15 -10.01
CA ALA A 3 4.52 0.23 -9.67
C ALA A 3 4.34 0.44 -8.15
N GLY A 4 3.67 -0.47 -7.44
CA GLY A 4 3.51 -0.38 -5.99
C GLY A 4 4.82 -0.55 -5.22
N ILE A 5 5.71 -1.45 -5.67
CA ILE A 5 7.05 -1.61 -5.06
C ILE A 5 7.91 -0.36 -5.29
N MET A 6 7.83 0.25 -6.47
CA MET A 6 8.55 1.50 -6.75
C MET A 6 7.99 2.66 -5.92
N ALA A 7 6.68 2.69 -5.70
CA ALA A 7 6.00 3.73 -4.96
C ALA A 7 6.44 3.82 -3.49
N THR A 8 6.74 2.70 -2.83
CA THR A 8 7.23 2.73 -1.43
C THR A 8 8.52 3.52 -1.28
N LYS A 9 9.42 3.43 -2.27
CA LYS A 9 10.70 4.16 -2.29
C LYS A 9 10.52 5.64 -2.63
N LYS A 10 9.31 6.05 -3.01
CA LYS A 10 8.91 7.40 -3.40
C LYS A 10 7.93 8.03 -2.43
N THR A 11 7.59 7.35 -1.33
CA THR A 11 6.62 7.86 -0.35
C THR A 11 7.03 9.22 0.23
N ALA A 12 8.30 9.43 0.57
CA ALA A 12 8.79 10.72 1.07
C ALA A 12 8.79 11.84 0.00
N ASP A 13 8.89 11.49 -1.28
CA ASP A 13 8.77 12.46 -2.39
C ASP A 13 7.30 12.88 -2.59
N LEU A 14 6.35 12.00 -2.25
CA LEU A 14 4.91 12.19 -2.47
C LEU A 14 4.19 12.81 -1.25
N ILE A 15 4.66 12.54 -0.04
CA ILE A 15 4.00 12.94 1.21
C ILE A 15 4.91 13.93 1.95
N PRO A 16 4.56 15.24 2.00
CA PRO A 16 5.48 16.32 2.41
C PRO A 16 6.17 16.21 3.78
N LEU A 17 5.67 15.36 4.68
CA LEU A 17 6.21 15.19 6.05
C LEU A 17 6.67 13.74 6.34
N CYS A 18 6.68 12.87 5.33
CA CYS A 18 7.27 11.56 5.47
C CYS A 18 8.79 11.66 5.46
N HIS A 19 9.43 10.87 6.31
CA HIS A 19 10.88 10.77 6.34
C HIS A 19 11.34 9.82 5.22
N PRO A 20 12.48 10.07 4.56
CA PRO A 20 13.10 9.07 3.71
C PRO A 20 13.51 7.84 4.54
N LEU A 21 13.11 6.64 4.11
CA LEU A 21 13.39 5.38 4.81
C LEU A 21 14.13 4.38 3.93
N SER A 22 15.16 3.74 4.51
CA SER A 22 15.85 2.60 3.91
C SER A 22 15.07 1.32 4.21
N LEU A 23 14.09 1.01 3.36
CA LEU A 23 13.21 -0.15 3.53
C LEU A 23 14.00 -1.46 3.42
N THR A 24 13.74 -2.39 4.34
CA THR A 24 14.40 -3.70 4.38
C THR A 24 13.66 -4.74 3.55
N SER A 25 12.33 -4.62 3.43
CA SER A 25 11.52 -5.51 2.60
C SER A 25 10.24 -4.82 2.15
N VAL A 26 9.81 -5.14 0.93
CA VAL A 26 8.55 -4.71 0.35
C VAL A 26 7.94 -5.89 -0.40
N GLN A 27 6.72 -6.27 -0.03
CA GLN A 27 5.95 -7.33 -0.68
C GLN A 27 4.58 -6.79 -1.10
N LEU A 28 4.15 -7.14 -2.30
CA LEU A 28 2.81 -6.84 -2.82
C LEU A 28 2.14 -8.11 -3.34
N ASP A 29 1.00 -8.43 -2.75
CA ASP A 29 0.17 -9.57 -3.08
C ASP A 29 -1.17 -9.11 -3.66
N PHE A 30 -1.74 -9.95 -4.51
CA PHE A 30 -2.99 -9.68 -5.21
C PHE A 30 -3.91 -10.89 -5.05
N GLU A 31 -5.14 -10.65 -4.61
CA GLU A 31 -6.19 -11.64 -4.49
C GLU A 31 -7.37 -11.21 -5.35
N VAL A 32 -8.06 -12.17 -5.95
CA VAL A 32 -9.27 -11.93 -6.74
C VAL A 32 -10.44 -12.54 -5.97
N PRO A 33 -11.05 -11.82 -5.01
CA PRO A 33 -12.09 -12.38 -4.14
C PRO A 33 -13.39 -12.70 -4.91
N ASN A 34 -13.60 -12.09 -6.07
CA ASN A 34 -14.71 -12.35 -7.00
C ASN A 34 -14.35 -11.82 -8.39
N GLU A 35 -15.23 -12.02 -9.38
CA GLU A 35 -15.00 -11.66 -10.78
C GLU A 35 -14.81 -10.16 -11.05
N THR A 36 -15.22 -9.29 -10.13
CA THR A 36 -15.24 -7.83 -10.34
C THR A 36 -14.29 -7.07 -9.42
N SER A 37 -13.52 -7.77 -8.58
CA SER A 37 -12.73 -7.16 -7.52
C SER A 37 -11.31 -7.70 -7.49
N ILE A 38 -10.35 -6.80 -7.29
CA ILE A 38 -8.95 -7.14 -7.00
C ILE A 38 -8.62 -6.55 -5.63
N ARG A 39 -8.26 -7.41 -4.69
CA ARG A 39 -7.69 -6.99 -3.40
C ARG A 39 -6.18 -6.90 -3.53
N ILE A 40 -5.61 -5.80 -3.06
CA ILE A 40 -4.17 -5.56 -3.05
C ILE A 40 -3.72 -5.49 -1.60
N LEU A 41 -2.74 -6.31 -1.25
CA LEU A 41 -2.10 -6.30 0.07
C LEU A 41 -0.65 -5.88 -0.09
N ALA A 42 -0.20 -4.93 0.73
CA ALA A 42 1.21 -4.54 0.80
C ALA A 42 1.73 -4.74 2.21
N THR A 43 2.88 -5.40 2.31
CA THR A 43 3.64 -5.57 3.55
C THR A 43 4.98 -4.89 3.37
N VAL A 44 5.27 -3.90 4.21
CA VAL A 44 6.53 -3.14 4.19
C VAL A 44 7.23 -3.31 5.52
N LYS A 45 8.55 -3.48 5.49
CA LYS A 45 9.40 -3.58 6.68
C LYS A 45 10.52 -2.55 6.60
N VAL A 46 10.88 -2.02 7.76
CA VAL A 46 12.04 -1.14 7.96
C VAL A 46 12.71 -1.52 9.28
N ASP A 47 14.01 -1.30 9.35
CA ASP A 47 14.72 -1.18 10.62
C ASP A 47 15.05 0.30 10.84
N GLY A 48 14.22 0.99 11.63
CA GLY A 48 14.25 2.44 11.72
C GLY A 48 13.43 3.00 12.88
N LYS A 49 13.54 4.32 13.10
CA LYS A 49 12.91 5.01 14.25
C LYS A 49 11.43 5.39 14.02
N THR A 50 10.95 5.31 12.78
CA THR A 50 9.56 5.62 12.42
C THR A 50 8.93 4.40 11.73
N GLY A 51 7.61 4.31 11.82
CA GLY A 51 6.83 3.27 11.14
C GLY A 51 6.79 3.47 9.61
N VAL A 52 6.22 2.46 8.94
CA VAL A 52 6.09 2.36 7.48
C VAL A 52 4.63 2.26 7.02
N GLU A 53 3.71 2.79 7.83
CA GLU A 53 2.28 2.83 7.51
C GLU A 53 2.05 3.52 6.16
N MET A 54 2.77 4.63 5.94
CA MET A 54 2.59 5.45 4.75
C MET A 54 3.17 4.78 3.50
N GLU A 55 4.28 4.07 3.61
CA GLU A 55 4.86 3.30 2.51
C GLU A 55 3.91 2.18 2.08
N ALA A 56 3.34 1.43 3.03
CA ALA A 56 2.38 0.37 2.73
C ALA A 56 1.12 0.92 2.05
N LEU A 57 0.56 2.01 2.57
CA LEU A 57 -0.63 2.66 2.01
C LEU A 57 -0.35 3.23 0.61
N THR A 58 0.79 3.89 0.42
CA THR A 58 1.20 4.45 -0.88
C THR A 58 1.35 3.32 -1.91
N ALA A 59 1.94 2.18 -1.52
CA ALA A 59 2.16 1.06 -2.41
C ALA A 59 0.86 0.51 -2.99
N VAL A 60 -0.15 0.28 -2.14
CA VAL A 60 -1.46 -0.23 -2.61
C VAL A 60 -2.20 0.82 -3.43
N SER A 61 -2.13 2.10 -3.06
CA SER A 61 -2.77 3.18 -3.82
C SER A 61 -2.19 3.32 -5.23
N ILE A 62 -0.86 3.33 -5.37
CA ILE A 62 -0.23 3.42 -6.69
C ILE A 62 -0.44 2.14 -7.50
N ALA A 63 -0.40 0.95 -6.86
CA ALA A 63 -0.74 -0.29 -7.55
C ALA A 63 -2.19 -0.28 -8.06
N ALA A 64 -3.14 0.21 -7.28
CA ALA A 64 -4.54 0.32 -7.67
C ALA A 64 -4.73 1.34 -8.82
N LEU A 65 -4.10 2.50 -8.73
CA LEU A 65 -4.09 3.50 -9.80
C LEU A 65 -3.47 2.96 -11.09
N THR A 66 -2.43 2.13 -10.99
CA THR A 66 -1.80 1.48 -12.15
C THR A 66 -2.76 0.49 -12.82
N ILE A 67 -3.50 -0.30 -12.02
CA ILE A 67 -4.52 -1.22 -12.57
C ILE A 67 -5.62 -0.41 -13.27
N TYR A 68 -6.09 0.67 -12.64
CA TYR A 68 -7.07 1.55 -13.26
C TYR A 68 -6.56 2.10 -14.59
N ASP A 69 -5.33 2.62 -14.62
CA ASP A 69 -4.71 3.18 -15.83
C ASP A 69 -4.66 2.17 -16.98
N MET A 70 -4.33 0.92 -16.68
CA MET A 70 -4.25 -0.16 -17.68
C MET A 70 -5.63 -0.61 -18.19
N CYS A 71 -6.69 -0.48 -17.38
CA CYS A 71 -8.02 -1.00 -17.69
C CYS A 71 -9.05 0.09 -18.09
N LYS A 72 -8.75 1.39 -17.89
CA LYS A 72 -9.70 2.51 -18.11
C LYS A 72 -10.25 2.63 -19.53
N ALA A 73 -9.61 2.01 -20.52
CA ALA A 73 -10.10 1.97 -21.89
C ALA A 73 -11.30 1.01 -22.04
N VAL A 74 -11.38 -0.01 -21.19
CA VAL A 74 -12.45 -1.02 -21.18
C VAL A 74 -13.61 -0.56 -20.31
N ASP A 75 -13.31 -0.11 -19.08
CA ASP A 75 -14.31 0.41 -18.15
C ASP A 75 -13.75 1.60 -17.37
N ARG A 76 -14.42 2.76 -17.44
CA ARG A 76 -14.06 3.97 -16.68
C ARG A 76 -14.75 4.04 -15.32
N GLY A 77 -15.76 3.20 -15.09
CA GLY A 77 -16.56 3.14 -13.87
C GLY A 77 -15.90 2.39 -12.70
N MET A 78 -14.71 1.82 -12.91
CA MET A 78 -13.95 1.16 -11.84
C MET A 78 -13.76 2.10 -10.64
N THR A 79 -13.95 1.57 -9.43
CA THR A 79 -13.74 2.31 -8.18
C THR A 79 -12.50 1.82 -7.47
N LEU A 80 -11.77 2.74 -6.83
CA LEU A 80 -10.64 2.40 -5.98
C LEU A 80 -11.07 2.34 -4.51
N GLY A 81 -10.69 1.27 -3.81
CA GLY A 81 -10.78 1.19 -2.35
C GLY A 81 -11.92 0.32 -1.81
N PRO A 82 -12.10 0.31 -0.48
CA PRO A 82 -11.40 1.16 0.50
C PRO A 82 -9.90 0.81 0.65
N THR A 83 -9.06 1.84 0.84
CA THR A 83 -7.64 1.68 1.20
C THR A 83 -7.46 1.89 2.70
N ARG A 84 -6.83 0.94 3.39
CA ARG A 84 -6.74 0.96 4.85
C ARG A 84 -5.54 0.18 5.39
N LEU A 85 -5.00 0.61 6.53
CA LEU A 85 -3.97 -0.12 7.27
C LEU A 85 -4.62 -1.32 7.99
N VAL A 86 -4.11 -2.53 7.73
CA VAL A 86 -4.65 -3.78 8.31
C VAL A 86 -3.93 -4.17 9.60
N GLU A 87 -2.62 -3.95 9.65
CA GLU A 87 -1.76 -4.35 10.76
C GLU A 87 -0.52 -3.46 10.76
N LYS A 88 -0.01 -3.13 11.95
CA LYS A 88 1.29 -2.50 12.13
C LYS A 88 1.90 -2.95 13.45
N SER A 89 3.13 -3.45 13.41
CA SER A 89 3.89 -3.83 14.60
C SER A 89 5.16 -2.98 14.75
N GLY A 90 5.69 -2.90 15.97
CA GLY A 90 6.89 -2.13 16.30
C GLY A 90 6.63 -0.66 16.66
N GLY A 91 7.65 -0.01 17.23
CA GLY A 91 7.57 1.35 17.76
C GLY A 91 6.81 1.48 19.08
N LYS A 92 6.77 2.70 19.64
CA LYS A 92 6.21 2.99 20.97
C LYS A 92 4.71 2.68 21.09
N SER A 93 3.96 2.78 19.99
CA SER A 93 2.51 2.54 19.97
C SER A 93 2.13 1.05 20.06
N GLY A 94 3.11 0.14 20.03
CA GLY A 94 2.84 -1.30 20.07
C GLY A 94 2.25 -1.86 18.78
N HIS A 95 1.64 -3.04 18.90
CA HIS A 95 1.03 -3.79 17.81
C HIS A 95 -0.42 -3.35 17.61
N TYR A 96 -0.70 -2.87 16.42
CA TYR A 96 -2.03 -2.55 15.93
C TYR A 96 -2.48 -3.65 14.97
N ILE A 97 -3.68 -4.17 15.18
CA ILE A 97 -4.41 -5.02 14.22
C ILE A 97 -5.78 -4.38 14.06
N ARG A 98 -6.21 -4.16 12.82
CA ARG A 98 -7.54 -3.64 12.54
C ARG A 98 -8.58 -4.70 12.90
N GLU A 99 -9.52 -4.34 13.76
CA GLU A 99 -10.71 -5.15 14.00
C GLU A 99 -11.55 -5.24 12.71
N THR A 100 -11.88 -6.46 12.30
CA THR A 100 -12.90 -6.72 11.27
C THR A 100 -14.27 -6.53 11.92
N TYR A 101 -14.95 -5.43 11.56
CA TYR A 101 -16.39 -5.26 11.76
C TYR A 101 -17.16 -5.87 10.58
#